data_AF-E3THM1-F1
#
_entry.id   AF-E3THM1-F1
#
_cell.length_a   1.000
_cell.length_b   1.000
_cell.length_c   1.000
_cell.angle_alpha   90.00
_cell.angle_beta   90.00
_cell.angle_gamma   90.00
#
_symmetry.space_group_name_H-M   'P 1'
#
loop_
_entity.id
_entity.type
_entity.pdbx_description
1 polymer ?
#
loop_
_entity_poly.entity_id
_entity_poly.type
_entity_poly.pdbx_seq_one_letter_code
_entity_poly.pdbx_strand_id
1 'polypeptide(L)' 'SDIIERFGRIYRNLSHYHSGSSKKKSLYRVKYILRLSCARTLARKHKSTVRAFLKRLGSELLEEFFTEEE' A
#
# COMPACT_ATOMS: atom_id res chain seq x y z
N SER A 1 -8.71 -3.47 8.39
CA SER A 1 -9.78 -3.68 7.38
C SER A 1 -9.31 -4.77 6.43
N ASP A 2 -10.07 -5.84 6.19
CA ASP A 2 -9.66 -7.02 5.38
C ASP A 2 -8.96 -6.65 4.04
N ILE A 3 -9.42 -5.58 3.39
CA ILE A 3 -8.80 -5.05 2.16
C ILE A 3 -7.35 -4.60 2.39
N ILE A 4 -7.07 -3.84 3.46
CA ILE A 4 -5.72 -3.31 3.72
C ILE A 4 -4.77 -4.46 4.04
N GLU A 5 -5.19 -5.39 4.91
CA GLU A 5 -4.39 -6.56 5.27
C GLU A 5 -4.02 -7.40 4.05
N ARG A 6 -4.97 -7.59 3.12
CA ARG A 6 -4.73 -8.32 1.87
C ARG A 6 -3.70 -7.64 0.97
N PHE A 7 -3.76 -6.31 0.83
CA PHE A 7 -2.74 -5.56 0.08
C PHE A 7 -1.38 -5.53 0.81
N GLY A 8 -1.38 -5.45 2.14
CA GLY A 8 -0.18 -5.51 2.97
C GLY A 8 0.56 -6.83 2.81
N ARG A 9 -0.14 -7.97 2.88
CA ARG A 9 0.44 -9.30 2.63
C ARG A 9 1.05 -9.43 1.23
N ILE A 10 0.41 -8.87 0.20
CA ILE A 10 0.96 -8.85 -1.16
C ILE A 10 2.26 -8.04 -1.21
N TYR A 11 2.29 -6.86 -0.59
CA TYR A 11 3.50 -6.04 -0.53
C TYR A 11 4.65 -6.76 0.20
N ARG A 12 4.36 -7.37 1.37
CA ARG A 12 5.36 -8.15 2.13
C ARG A 12 5.96 -9.27 1.30
N ASN A 13 5.13 -10.06 0.62
CA ASN A 13 5.61 -11.15 -0.24
C ASN A 13 6.53 -10.65 -1.37
N LEU A 14 6.17 -9.51 -1.99
CA LEU A 14 6.99 -8.89 -3.02
C LEU A 14 8.30 -8.32 -2.46
N SER A 15 8.25 -7.69 -1.28
CA SER A 15 9.43 -7.19 -0.57
C SER A 15 10.40 -8.32 -0.23
N HIS A 16 9.89 -9.41 0.35
CA HIS A 16 10.68 -10.60 0.64
C HIS A 16 11.30 -11.21 -0.62
N TYR A 17 10.55 -11.36 -1.70
CA TYR A 17 11.06 -11.89 -2.97
C TYR A 17 12.19 -11.02 -3.55
N HIS A 18 12.08 -9.71 -3.41
CA HIS A 18 13.06 -8.75 -3.93
C HIS A 18 14.14 -8.34 -2.92
N SER A 19 14.17 -8.91 -1.71
CA SER A 19 15.12 -8.58 -0.64
C SER A 19 16.59 -8.79 -1.05
N GLY A 20 16.87 -9.80 -1.88
CA GLY A 20 18.20 -10.06 -2.45
C GLY A 20 18.49 -9.35 -3.77
N SER A 21 17.60 -8.48 -4.26
CA SER A 21 17.72 -7.85 -5.58
C SER A 21 18.33 -6.44 -5.50
N SER A 22 19.27 -6.12 -6.39
CA SER A 22 19.81 -4.74 -6.50
C SER A 22 18.81 -3.74 -7.14
N LYS A 23 17.67 -4.22 -7.68
CA LYS A 23 16.67 -3.40 -8.38
C LYS A 23 15.62 -2.76 -7.45
N LYS A 24 16.06 -2.13 -6.36
CA LYS A 24 15.17 -1.46 -5.37
C LYS A 24 14.26 -0.36 -5.97
N LYS A 25 14.68 0.30 -7.05
CA LYS A 25 13.84 1.28 -7.77
C LYS A 25 12.55 0.68 -8.36
N SER A 26 12.59 -0.58 -8.78
CA SER A 26 11.39 -1.26 -9.31
C SER A 26 10.38 -1.54 -8.20
N LEU A 27 10.87 -1.93 -7.01
CA LEU A 27 10.05 -2.17 -5.82
C LEU A 27 9.27 -0.91 -5.41
N TYR A 28 9.91 0.26 -5.48
CA TYR A 28 9.25 1.53 -5.17
C TYR A 28 8.05 1.83 -6.08
N ARG A 29 8.17 1.52 -7.39
CA ARG A 29 7.05 1.67 -8.34
C ARG A 29 5.90 0.71 -8.01
N VAL A 30 6.23 -0.54 -7.67
CA VAL A 30 5.23 -1.54 -7.27
C VAL A 30 4.53 -1.13 -5.97
N LYS A 31 5.29 -0.63 -4.98
CA LYS A 31 4.78 -0.05 -3.72
C LYS A 31 3.76 1.07 -4.00
N TYR A 32 4.09 1.98 -4.92
CA TYR A 32 3.20 3.06 -5.31
C TYR A 32 1.90 2.58 -5.97
N ILE A 33 1.98 1.62 -6.89
CA ILE A 33 0.82 1.04 -7.58
C ILE A 33 -0.11 0.34 -6.57
N LEU A 34 0.44 -0.47 -5.66
CA LEU A 34 -0.34 -1.17 -4.63
C LEU A 34 -1.06 -0.19 -3.70
N ARG A 35 -0.38 0.87 -3.26
CA ARG A 35 -0.98 1.92 -2.41
C ARG A 35 -2.12 2.62 -3.11
N LEU A 36 -1.92 3.05 -4.35
CA LEU A 36 -2.95 3.74 -5.12
C LEU A 36 -4.17 2.83 -5.35
N SER A 37 -3.93 1.55 -5.63
CA SER A 37 -4.98 0.55 -5.84
C SER A 37 -5.79 0.28 -4.56
N CYS A 38 -5.10 0.14 -3.42
CA CYS A 38 -5.73 -0.01 -2.11
C CYS A 38 -6.60 1.22 -1.76
N ALA A 39 -6.02 2.43 -1.87
CA ALA A 39 -6.73 3.68 -1.60
C ALA A 39 -7.96 3.87 -2.50
N ARG A 40 -7.87 3.51 -3.79
CA ARG A 40 -9.02 3.54 -4.72
C ARG A 40 -10.12 2.56 -4.30
N THR A 41 -9.75 1.35 -3.90
CA THR A 41 -10.70 0.30 -3.50
C THR A 41 -11.46 0.72 -2.25
N LEU A 42 -10.74 1.24 -1.25
CA LEU A 42 -11.35 1.73 -0.02
C LEU A 42 -12.19 2.98 -0.25
N ALA A 43 -11.70 3.94 -1.03
CA ALA A 43 -12.46 5.14 -1.37
C ALA A 43 -13.81 4.79 -2.01
N ARG A 44 -13.83 3.80 -2.93
CA ARG A 44 -15.07 3.27 -3.52
C ARG A 44 -15.97 2.58 -2.50
N LYS A 45 -15.43 1.73 -1.63
CA LYS A 45 -16.18 1.08 -0.54
C LYS A 45 -16.90 2.11 0.34
N HIS A 46 -16.27 3.24 0.59
CA HIS A 46 -16.80 4.33 1.41
C HIS A 46 -17.49 5.45 0.61
N LYS A 47 -17.80 5.24 -0.68
CA LYS A 47 -18.44 6.23 -1.58
C LYS A 47 -17.80 7.62 -1.51
N SER A 48 -16.47 7.65 -1.43
CA SER A 48 -15.67 8.87 -1.25
C SER A 48 -14.69 9.03 -2.41
N THR A 49 -14.22 10.26 -2.63
CA THR A 49 -13.10 10.49 -3.56
C THR A 49 -11.80 10.02 -2.92
N VAL A 50 -10.85 9.55 -3.73
CA VAL A 50 -9.53 9.13 -3.23
C VAL A 50 -8.84 10.26 -2.45
N ARG A 51 -8.99 11.51 -2.91
CA ARG A 51 -8.43 12.69 -2.23
C ARG A 51 -9.06 12.89 -0.85
N ALA A 52 -10.40 12.88 -0.75
CA ALA A 52 -11.08 13.04 0.54
C ALA A 52 -10.79 11.88 1.49
N PHE A 53 -10.71 10.66 0.94
CA PHE A 53 -10.36 9.46 1.69
C PHE A 53 -8.94 9.52 2.24
N LEU A 54 -7.94 9.86 1.41
CA LEU A 54 -6.55 10.00 1.83
C LEU A 54 -6.34 11.14 2.82
N LYS A 55 -7.09 12.24 2.70
CA LYS A 55 -7.05 13.34 3.70
C LYS A 55 -7.56 12.89 5.07
N ARG A 56 -8.45 11.90 5.11
CA ARG A 56 -9.04 11.36 6.34
C ARG A 56 -8.25 10.18 6.94
N LEU A 57 -7.71 9.29 6.10
CA LEU A 57 -7.07 8.03 6.51
C LEU A 57 -5.53 8.03 6.36
N GLY A 58 -4.94 9.17 5.98
CA GLY A 58 -3.59 9.28 5.45
C GLY A 58 -2.51 8.63 6.32
N SER A 59 -2.61 8.75 7.64
CA SER A 59 -1.61 8.20 8.57
C SER A 59 -1.74 6.67 8.72
N GLU A 60 -2.95 6.15 8.96
CA GLU A 60 -3.20 4.71 9.18
C GLU A 60 -2.86 3.86 7.94
N LEU A 61 -3.25 4.33 6.75
CA LEU A 61 -2.96 3.59 5.51
C LEU A 61 -1.47 3.62 5.19
N LEU A 62 -0.74 4.65 5.62
CA LEU A 62 0.69 4.70 5.39
C LEU A 62 1.45 3.81 6.36
N GLU A 63 1.08 3.77 7.65
CA GLU A 63 1.76 2.94 8.63
C GLU A 63 1.70 1.44 8.31
N GLU A 64 0.55 0.88 7.92
CA GLU A 64 0.46 -0.55 7.52
C GLU A 64 1.31 -0.91 6.29
N PHE A 65 1.66 0.06 5.43
CA PHE A 65 2.49 -0.16 4.22
C PHE A 65 3.95 0.31 4.38
N PHE A 66 4.32 0.94 5.49
CA PHE A 66 5.67 1.48 5.74
C PHE A 66 6.34 0.91 6.99
N THR A 67 5.61 0.26 7.90
CA THR A 67 6.17 -0.23 9.18
C THR A 67 7.07 -1.47 9.08
N GLU A 68 7.37 -1.94 7.87
CA GLU A 68 8.40 -2.96 7.67
C GLU A 68 9.38 -2.47 6.62
N GLU A 69 10.39 -1.76 7.09
CA GLU A 69 11.70 -1.58 6.44
C GLU A 69 12.65 -0.97 7.48
N GLU A 70 12.95 -1.75 8.53
CA GLU A 70 14.28 -1.81 9.13
C GLU A 70 14.77 -3.27 9.06
#